data_AF-A0A8C4SPR4-F1
#
_entry.id   AF-A0A8C4SPR4-F1
#
_cell.length_a   1.000
_cell.length_b   1.000
_cell.length_c   1.000
_cell.angle_alpha   90.00
_cell.angle_beta   90.00
_cell.angle_gamma   90.00
#
_symmetry.space_group_name_H-M   'P 1'
#
loop_
_entity.id
_entity.type
_entity.pdbx_description
1 polymer ?
#
loop_
_entity_poly.entity_id
_entity_poly.type
_entity_poly.pdbx_seq_one_letter_code
_entity_poly.pdbx_strand_id
1 'polypeptide(L)'
;MALLCYNKGCGERFNPDENTEEACLSHPGVPIFHDALKGWSCCRKRTTDFSEFLSIKGCTRGRHNSEKPEEPLRPDVSSEKGANDLQSQTQNEIIFQGPKSAEKIKFFIQNS
;
A
#
# COMPACT_ATOMS: atom_id res chain seq x y z
N MET A 1 -6.15 29.30 1.93
CA MET A 1 -5.67 28.32 2.93
C MET A 1 -5.17 27.10 2.16
N ALA A 2 -3.96 26.62 2.44
CA ALA A 2 -3.42 25.46 1.74
C ALA A 2 -3.97 24.17 2.37
N LEU A 3 -4.69 23.36 1.60
CA LEU A 3 -5.24 22.07 1.96
C LEU A 3 -4.24 20.96 1.61
N LEU A 4 -4.27 19.85 2.35
CA LEU A 4 -3.44 18.69 2.05
C LEU A 4 -4.12 17.79 1.01
N CYS A 5 -3.40 17.38 -0.02
CA CYS A 5 -3.88 16.41 -0.99
C CYS A 5 -3.79 14.98 -0.44
N TYR A 6 -4.92 14.28 -0.37
CA TYR A 6 -5.01 12.88 0.06
C TYR A 6 -4.90 11.88 -1.10
N ASN A 7 -4.65 12.34 -2.32
CA ASN A 7 -4.43 11.45 -3.46
C ASN A 7 -3.13 10.65 -3.28
N LYS A 8 -3.18 9.36 -3.62
CA LYS A 8 -2.04 8.43 -3.54
C LYS A 8 -0.89 8.93 -4.42
N GLY A 9 0.29 9.15 -3.83
CA GLY A 9 1.48 9.63 -4.53
C GLY A 9 1.56 11.15 -4.76
N CYS A 10 0.60 11.94 -4.26
CA CYS A 10 0.68 13.40 -4.26
C CYS A 10 1.18 13.92 -2.89
N GLY A 11 0.33 13.88 -1.85
CA GLY A 11 0.70 14.33 -0.49
C GLY A 11 1.10 15.81 -0.37
N GLU A 12 0.93 16.60 -1.44
CA GLU A 12 1.34 18.01 -1.48
C GLU A 12 0.23 18.93 -0.96
N ARG A 13 0.63 20.09 -0.42
CA ARG A 13 -0.30 21.13 0.00
C ARG A 13 -0.69 22.00 -1.20
N PHE A 14 -1.97 22.22 -1.42
CA PHE A 14 -2.49 22.96 -2.57
C PHE A 14 -3.55 23.97 -2.15
N ASN A 15 -3.76 25.01 -2.95
CA ASN A 15 -4.86 25.95 -2.75
C ASN A 15 -6.09 25.46 -3.52
N PRO A 16 -7.28 25.35 -2.89
CA PRO A 16 -8.49 24.93 -3.59
C PRO A 16 -8.89 25.92 -4.70
N ASP A 17 -8.58 27.21 -4.53
CA ASP A 17 -8.86 28.27 -5.49
C ASP A 17 -7.99 28.18 -6.77
N GLU A 18 -6.82 27.54 -6.69
CA GLU A 18 -5.88 27.35 -7.81
C GLU A 18 -5.87 25.88 -8.32
N ASN A 19 -6.86 25.08 -7.92
CA ASN A 19 -6.91 23.64 -8.20
C ASN A 19 -7.43 23.34 -9.62
N THR A 20 -6.50 23.31 -10.58
CA THR A 20 -6.74 22.91 -11.97
C THR A 20 -6.70 21.38 -12.14
N GLU A 21 -7.29 20.87 -13.22
CA GLU A 21 -7.32 19.44 -13.59
C GLU A 21 -5.95 18.81 -13.93
N GLU A 22 -4.90 19.61 -14.00
CA GLU A 22 -3.53 19.16 -14.25
C GLU A 22 -2.56 19.41 -13.08
N ALA A 23 -3.04 20.00 -11.98
CA ALA A 23 -2.22 20.43 -10.86
C ALA A 23 -1.74 19.25 -9.98
N CYS A 24 -2.55 18.18 -9.86
CA CYS A 24 -2.22 17.04 -9.01
C CYS A 24 -1.66 15.87 -9.81
N LEU A 25 -0.52 15.33 -9.37
CA LEU A 25 0.01 14.06 -9.86
C LEU A 25 -0.30 12.94 -8.86
N SER A 26 -1.09 11.96 -9.29
CA SER A 26 -1.49 10.83 -8.44
C SER A 26 -1.38 9.48 -9.14
N HIS A 27 -1.46 8.41 -8.36
CA HIS A 27 -1.56 7.04 -8.81
C HIS A 27 -3.00 6.54 -8.63
N PRO A 28 -3.79 6.38 -9.71
CA PRO A 28 -5.14 5.79 -9.63
C PRO A 28 -5.11 4.27 -9.42
N GLY A 29 -3.94 3.65 -9.58
CA GLY A 29 -3.75 2.21 -9.43
C GLY A 29 -3.58 1.77 -7.98
N VAL A 30 -3.43 0.46 -7.81
CA VAL A 30 -3.11 -0.17 -6.53
C VAL A 30 -1.59 -0.41 -6.45
N PRO A 31 -1.00 -0.37 -5.25
CA PRO A 31 0.39 -0.76 -5.07
C PRO A 31 0.54 -2.26 -5.38
N ILE A 32 1.56 -2.61 -6.17
CA ILE A 32 1.90 -3.99 -6.54
C ILE A 32 3.28 -4.33 -5.98
N PHE A 33 3.42 -5.53 -5.43
CA PHE A 33 4.65 -6.03 -4.84
C PHE A 33 4.93 -7.42 -5.43
N HIS A 34 5.94 -7.56 -6.29
CA HIS A 34 6.31 -8.83 -6.93
C HIS A 34 7.82 -8.86 -7.25
N ASP A 35 8.49 -10.00 -7.11
CA ASP A 35 9.95 -10.15 -7.34
C ASP A 35 10.84 -9.12 -6.60
N ALA A 36 10.50 -8.78 -5.35
CA ALA A 36 11.13 -7.69 -4.58
C ALA A 36 11.02 -6.30 -5.24
N LEU A 37 10.24 -6.15 -6.31
CA LEU A 37 9.88 -4.87 -6.92
C LEU A 37 8.56 -4.37 -6.35
N LYS A 38 8.58 -3.12 -5.91
CA LYS A 38 7.45 -2.34 -5.41
C LYS A 38 7.08 -1.32 -6.48
N GLY A 39 5.81 -1.21 -6.81
CA GLY A 39 5.34 -0.29 -7.83
C GLY A 39 3.84 -0.06 -7.75
N TRP A 40 3.28 0.55 -8.79
CA TRP A 40 1.85 0.83 -8.90
C TRP A 40 1.29 0.21 -10.19
N SER A 41 0.09 -0.37 -10.15
CA SER A 41 -0.52 -0.97 -11.35
C SER A 41 -0.79 0.04 -12.47
N CYS A 42 -0.92 1.33 -12.14
CA CYS A 42 -1.18 2.41 -13.09
C CYS A 42 0.05 2.83 -13.91
N CYS A 43 1.27 2.45 -13.52
CA CYS A 43 2.49 2.83 -14.25
C CYS A 43 3.57 1.75 -14.18
N ARG A 44 4.43 1.66 -15.20
CA ARG A 44 5.50 0.63 -15.23
C ARG A 44 6.70 0.93 -14.32
N LYS A 45 6.68 2.04 -13.58
CA LYS A 45 7.74 2.42 -12.62
C LYS A 45 7.73 1.44 -11.45
N ARG A 46 8.88 0.79 -11.22
CA ARG A 46 9.09 -0.22 -10.19
C ARG A 46 10.44 0.03 -9.55
N THR A 47 10.52 -0.17 -8.25
CA THR A 47 11.75 0.01 -7.47
C THR A 47 11.90 -1.11 -6.45
N THR A 48 13.13 -1.44 -6.10
CA THR A 48 13.43 -2.36 -5.00
C THR A 48 13.43 -1.67 -3.65
N ASP A 49 13.62 -0.35 -3.61
CA ASP A 49 13.76 0.43 -2.38
C ASP A 49 12.41 0.97 -1.88
N PHE A 50 12.21 0.97 -0.56
CA PHE A 50 10.97 1.46 0.03
C PHE A 50 10.86 2.99 0.02
N SER A 51 11.98 3.70 0.20
CA SER A 51 12.00 5.16 0.22
C SER A 51 11.76 5.72 -1.18
N GLU A 52 12.37 5.07 -2.19
CA GLU A 52 12.10 5.38 -3.58
C GLU A 52 10.63 5.12 -3.93
N PHE A 53 10.03 4.02 -3.44
CA PHE A 53 8.62 3.70 -3.68
C PHE A 53 7.67 4.79 -3.17
N LEU A 54 7.92 5.31 -1.96
CA LEU A 54 7.16 6.43 -1.39
C LEU A 54 7.38 7.74 -2.15
N SER A 55 8.54 7.90 -2.79
CA SER A 55 8.90 9.09 -3.57
C SER A 55 8.47 9.02 -5.03
N ILE A 56 7.91 7.89 -5.50
CA ILE A 56 7.42 7.76 -6.88
C ILE A 56 6.30 8.79 -7.09
N LYS A 57 6.57 9.74 -7.99
CA LYS A 57 5.58 10.73 -8.41
C LYS A 57 4.44 10.05 -9.17
N GLY A 58 3.22 10.51 -8.87
CA GLY A 58 2.00 10.12 -9.56
C GLY A 58 2.13 10.15 -11.08
N CYS A 59 1.49 9.19 -11.75
CA CYS A 59 1.54 9.07 -13.20
C CYS A 59 0.35 9.74 -13.91
N THR A 60 -0.71 10.04 -13.17
CA THR A 60 -1.95 10.60 -13.72
C THR A 60 -2.13 12.01 -13.20
N ARG A 61 -2.39 12.94 -14.12
CA ARG A 61 -2.76 14.33 -13.82
C ARG A 61 -4.25 14.41 -13.51
N GLY A 62 -4.60 15.19 -12.49
CA GLY A 62 -5.97 15.40 -12.05
C GLY A 62 -6.09 16.60 -11.13
N ARG A 63 -7.26 16.74 -10.50
CA ARG A 63 -7.48 17.71 -9.43
C ARG A 63 -7.02 17.15 -8.10
N HIS A 64 -6.52 18.01 -7.22
CA HIS A 64 -6.20 17.62 -5.86
C HIS A 64 -7.47 17.29 -5.08
N ASN A 65 -7.40 16.27 -4.22
CA ASN A 65 -8.47 15.90 -3.31
C ASN A 65 -8.14 16.31 -1.87
N SER A 66 -8.97 17.17 -1.28
CA SER A 66 -8.86 17.63 0.10
C SER A 66 -9.67 16.80 1.10
N GLU A 67 -10.53 15.89 0.63
CA GLU A 67 -11.37 15.07 1.49
C GLU A 67 -10.50 13.98 2.13
N LYS A 68 -10.44 13.99 3.46
CA LYS A 68 -9.86 12.88 4.22
C LYS A 68 -10.85 11.72 4.13
N PRO A 69 -10.49 10.56 3.54
CA PRO A 69 -11.36 9.41 3.58
C PRO A 69 -11.70 9.09 5.04
N GLU A 70 -12.98 9.04 5.36
CA GLU A 70 -13.45 8.65 6.69
C GLU A 70 -12.91 7.25 6.98
N GLU A 71 -12.24 7.08 8.12
CA GLU A 71 -11.64 5.80 8.49
C GLU A 71 -12.70 4.70 8.47
N PRO A 72 -12.55 3.63 7.65
CA PRO A 72 -13.40 2.47 7.80
C PRO A 72 -13.16 1.93 9.21
N LEU A 73 -14.23 1.92 10.01
CA LEU A 73 -14.25 1.33 11.34
C LEU A 73 -13.61 -0.05 11.26
N ARG A 74 -12.49 -0.22 11.99
CA ARG A 74 -11.77 -1.49 12.09
C ARG A 74 -12.78 -2.55 12.56
N PRO A 75 -13.00 -3.67 11.85
CA PRO A 75 -13.77 -4.76 12.43
C PRO A 75 -13.00 -5.28 13.66
N ASP A 76 -13.67 -5.29 14.81
CA ASP A 76 -13.18 -5.86 16.06
C ASP A 76 -12.95 -7.36 15.85
N VAL A 77 -11.70 -7.80 15.82
CA VAL A 77 -11.37 -9.21 15.72
C VAL A 77 -11.33 -9.78 17.14
N SER A 78 -12.51 -10.11 17.66
CA SER A 78 -12.64 -10.96 18.85
C SER A 78 -12.28 -12.41 18.50
N SER A 79 -11.26 -12.95 19.19
CA SER A 79 -10.82 -14.34 19.07
C SER A 79 -11.83 -15.30 19.66
N GLU A 80 -12.33 -16.25 18.87
CA GLU A 80 -12.78 -17.56 19.37
C GLU A 80 -12.69 -18.66 18.30
N LYS A 81 -12.16 -19.81 18.71
CA LYS A 81 -11.95 -21.02 17.92
C LYS A 81 -13.29 -21.62 17.45
N GLY A 82 -13.39 -21.97 16.17
CA GLY A 82 -14.43 -22.86 15.65
C GLY A 82 -14.21 -23.14 14.16
N ALA A 83 -14.31 -24.40 13.77
CA ALA A 83 -13.89 -24.91 12.47
C ALA A 83 -14.93 -24.68 11.33
N ASN A 84 -14.44 -24.97 10.11
CA ASN A 84 -15.11 -25.34 8.84
C ASN A 84 -15.85 -24.30 7.95
N ASP A 85 -15.38 -24.33 6.69
CA ASP A 85 -16.04 -24.14 5.39
C ASP A 85 -16.06 -22.74 4.72
N LEU A 86 -15.32 -22.73 3.59
CA LEU A 86 -15.50 -22.09 2.28
C LEU A 86 -15.88 -20.60 2.12
N GLN A 87 -15.08 -19.98 1.23
CA GLN A 87 -15.28 -18.77 0.44
C GLN A 87 -15.37 -17.44 1.20
N SER A 88 -14.35 -16.58 1.03
CA SER A 88 -14.57 -15.23 0.51
C SER A 88 -13.26 -14.51 0.20
N GLN A 89 -13.37 -13.65 -0.79
CA GLN A 89 -12.32 -12.94 -1.49
C GLN A 89 -11.54 -11.98 -0.57
N THR A 90 -10.45 -11.45 -1.14
CA THR A 90 -9.66 -10.29 -0.68
C THR A 90 -8.70 -10.54 0.48
N GLN A 91 -7.48 -10.90 0.13
CA GLN A 91 -6.31 -10.72 0.99
C GLN A 91 -5.25 -10.02 0.13
N ASN A 92 -5.36 -8.69 0.06
CA ASN A 92 -4.22 -7.86 -0.32
C ASN A 92 -3.18 -8.07 0.79
N GLU A 93 -2.33 -9.06 0.59
CA GLU A 93 -1.23 -9.39 1.49
C GLU A 93 -0.21 -8.24 1.47
N ILE A 94 -0.39 -7.31 2.40
CA ILE A 94 0.65 -6.38 2.85
C ILE A 94 1.57 -7.19 3.76
N ILE A 95 2.44 -8.03 3.17
CA ILE A 95 3.50 -8.70 3.92
C ILE A 95 4.71 -7.77 4.00
N PHE A 96 4.80 -7.01 5.09
CA PHE A 96 6.05 -6.42 5.57
C PHE A 96 6.84 -7.51 6.30
N GLN A 97 7.77 -8.18 5.61
CA GLN A 97 8.80 -8.98 6.26
C GLN A 97 10.17 -8.36 5.99
N GLY A 98 10.70 -7.66 7.01
CA GLY A 98 12.12 -7.29 7.05
C GLY A 98 12.98 -8.53 7.30
N PRO A 99 14.25 -8.55 6.84
CA PRO A 99 15.10 -9.71 7.00
C PRO A 99 15.65 -9.77 8.43
N LYS A 100 15.43 -10.87 9.14
CA LYS A 100 16.27 -11.32 10.25
C LYS A 100 16.80 -12.69 9.83
N SER A 101 17.98 -12.72 9.20
CA SER A 101 19.27 -12.89 9.86
C SER A 101 19.32 -14.14 10.74
N ALA A 102 20.06 -15.13 10.23
CA ALA A 102 20.88 -16.12 10.94
C ALA A 102 20.30 -16.83 12.19
N GLU A 103 20.16 -18.15 12.14
CA GLU A 103 21.16 -19.11 12.66
C GLU A 103 20.60 -20.54 12.67
N LYS A 104 21.50 -21.46 12.37
CA LYS A 104 21.42 -22.93 12.35
C LYS A 104 20.94 -23.51 13.68
N ILE A 105 20.11 -24.56 13.67
CA ILE A 105 20.25 -25.75 14.54
C ILE A 105 19.52 -26.93 13.91
N LYS A 106 20.28 -28.02 13.68
CA LYS A 106 19.78 -29.35 13.37
C LYS A 106 19.03 -29.90 14.59
N PHE A 107 17.88 -30.55 14.39
CA PHE A 107 17.46 -31.63 15.28
C PHE A 107 16.83 -32.77 14.49
N PHE A 108 17.35 -33.96 14.77
CA PHE A 108 17.14 -35.22 14.10
C PHE A 108 16.33 -36.08 15.07
N ILE A 109 15.03 -36.28 14.84
CA ILE A 109 14.22 -37.34 15.47
C ILE A 109 13.12 -37.70 14.45
N GLN A 110 13.33 -38.68 13.56
CA GLN A 110 13.11 -40.12 13.74
C GLN A 110 11.85 -40.54 12.99
N ASN A 111 12.00 -41.42 12.00
CA ASN A 111 11.17 -42.60 11.71
C ASN A 111 11.32 -43.04 10.25
N SER A 112 12.26 -43.92 9.99
CA SER A 112 12.07 -45.20 9.28
C SER A 112 13.27 -46.09 9.55
#